data_AF-A0AB73KW79-F1
#
_entry.id   AF-A0AB73KW79-F1
#
_cell.length_a   1.000
_cell.length_b   1.000
_cell.length_c   1.000
_cell.angle_alpha   90.00
_cell.angle_beta   90.00
_cell.angle_gamma   90.00
#
_symmetry.space_group_name_H-M   'P 1'
#
loop_
_entity.id
_entity.type
_entity.pdbx_description
1 polymer ?
#
loop_
_entity_poly.entity_id
_entity_poly.type
_entity_poly.pdbx_seq_one_letter_code
_entity_poly.pdbx_strand_id
1 'polypeptide(L)' 'MDEPKHRIRALHTETTVTVYQAYSPHIGLPAASTGRFPAAWQRNRITWIKPRS' A
#
# COMPACT_ATOMS: atom_id res chain seq x y z
N MET A 1 -8.25 -6.71 27.00
CA MET A 1 -7.15 -5.90 26.44
C MET A 1 -7.76 -4.86 25.53
N ASP A 2 -7.65 -3.58 25.89
CA ASP A 2 -8.19 -2.49 25.08
C ASP A 2 -7.41 -2.36 23.76
N GLU A 3 -8.14 -2.08 22.67
CA GLU A 3 -7.54 -1.85 21.36
C GLU A 3 -6.70 -0.57 21.37
N PRO A 4 -5.42 -0.62 20.95
CA PRO A 4 -4.59 0.57 20.89
C PRO A 4 -5.19 1.59 19.91
N LYS A 5 -5.34 2.83 20.39
CA LYS A 5 -5.91 3.97 19.64
C LYS A 5 -5.24 4.21 18.28
N HIS A 6 -3.96 3.89 18.16
CA HIS A 6 -3.16 4.06 16.95
C HIS A 6 -2.66 2.71 16.45
N ARG A 7 -3.54 1.95 15.78
CA ARG A 7 -3.20 0.64 15.21
C ARG A 7 -3.18 0.72 13.68
N ILE A 8 -2.11 0.24 13.07
CA ILE A 8 -2.07 -0.05 11.63
C ILE A 8 -2.61 -1.47 11.43
N ARG A 9 -3.64 -1.62 10.59
CA ARG A 9 -4.19 -2.93 10.22
C ARG A 9 -3.53 -3.41 8.94
N ALA A 10 -2.94 -4.61 8.97
CA ALA A 10 -2.34 -5.27 7.82
C ALA A 10 -2.52 -6.78 7.94
N LEU A 11 -2.51 -7.48 6.80
CA LEU A 11 -2.35 -8.94 6.78
C LEU A 11 -0.85 -9.24 6.77
N HIS A 12 -0.41 -10.14 7.64
CA HIS A 12 1.00 -10.52 7.74
C HIS A 12 1.13 -11.96 8.25
N THR A 13 2.28 -12.58 7.98
CA THR A 13 2.74 -13.81 8.62
C THR A 13 3.95 -13.48 9.50
N GLU A 14 4.70 -14.50 9.95
CA GLU A 14 5.99 -14.30 10.61
C GLU A 14 7.04 -13.68 9.67
N THR A 15 6.98 -13.97 8.37
CA THR A 15 8.02 -13.59 7.40
C THR A 15 7.53 -12.70 6.26
N THR A 16 6.23 -12.43 6.18
CA THR A 16 5.64 -11.66 5.06
C THR A 16 4.65 -10.60 5.53
N VAL A 17 4.53 -9.52 4.76
CA VAL A 17 3.50 -8.49 4.90
C VAL A 17 2.77 -8.32 3.57
N THR A 18 1.45 -8.16 3.61
CA THR A 18 0.65 -7.92 2.40
C THR A 18 0.60 -6.42 2.10
N VAL A 19 1.08 -6.05 0.91
CA VAL A 19 1.00 -4.67 0.40
C VAL A 19 -0.13 -4.58 -0.63
N TYR A 20 -1.10 -3.71 -0.39
CA TYR A 20 -2.14 -3.39 -1.36
C TYR A 20 -1.68 -2.26 -2.26
N GLN A 21 -1.68 -2.52 -3.56
CA GLN A 21 -1.32 -1.50 -4.53
C GLN A 21 -2.55 -0.64 -4.88
N ALA A 22 -2.48 0.66 -4.56
CA ALA A 22 -3.53 1.62 -4.88
C ALA A 22 -3.57 1.99 -6.37
N TYR A 23 -2.45 1.81 -7.07
CA TYR A 23 -2.30 2.19 -8.48
C TYR A 23 -2.44 0.99 -9.42
N SER A 24 -2.81 1.25 -10.67
CA SER A 24 -2.79 0.24 -11.73
C SER A 24 -1.40 -0.41 -11.88
N PRO A 25 -1.31 -1.66 -12.38
CA PRO A 25 -0.04 -2.38 -12.49
C PRO A 25 1.09 -1.61 -13.19
N HIS A 26 0.76 -0.82 -14.22
CA HIS A 26 1.73 0.00 -14.97
C HIS A 26 2.36 1.15 -14.14
N ILE A 27 1.80 1.50 -12.98
CA ILE A 27 2.39 2.43 -12.02
C ILE A 27 3.02 1.65 -10.86
N GLY A 28 2.27 0.68 -10.33
CA GLY A 28 2.63 0.01 -9.09
C GLY A 28 3.83 -0.92 -9.18
N LEU A 29 3.94 -1.70 -10.26
CA LEU A 29 5.04 -2.66 -10.41
C LEU A 29 6.39 -1.95 -10.66
N PRO A 30 6.50 -0.95 -11.56
CA PRO A 30 7.74 -0.19 -11.70
C PRO A 30 8.16 0.53 -10.41
N ALA A 31 7.20 1.06 -9.66
CA ALA A 31 7.47 1.73 -8.39
C ALA A 31 8.01 0.77 -7.32
N ALA A 32 7.43 -0.42 -7.20
CA ALA A 32 7.92 -1.44 -6.27
C ALA A 32 9.32 -1.95 -6.65
N SER A 33 9.58 -2.13 -7.95
CA SER A 33 10.86 -2.63 -8.44
C SER A 33 12.00 -1.61 -8.31
N THR A 34 11.74 -0.32 -8.55
CA THR A 34 12.78 0.71 -8.65
C THR A 34 12.82 1.69 -7.48
N GLY A 35 11.82 1.63 -6.58
CA GLY A 35 11.64 2.59 -5.50
C GLY A 35 11.27 4.01 -5.97
N ARG A 36 10.86 4.20 -7.23
CA ARG A 36 10.52 5.50 -7.82
C ARG A 36 9.19 5.47 -8.56
N PHE A 37 8.40 6.54 -8.45
CA PHE A 37 7.17 6.67 -9.23
C PHE A 37 7.47 6.96 -10.72
N PRO A 38 6.81 6.27 -11.66
CA PRO A 38 6.95 6.56 -13.08
C PRO A 38 6.22 7.86 -13.45
N ALA A 39 6.50 8.39 -14.65
CA ALA A 39 5.87 9.63 -15.14
C ALA A 39 4.33 9.59 -15.21
N ALA A 40 3.74 8.39 -15.28
CA ALA A 40 2.29 8.18 -15.24
C ALA A 40 1.65 8.47 -13.87
N TRP A 41 2.45 8.54 -12.79
CA TRP A 41 1.96 8.85 -11.45
C TRP A 41 1.68 10.35 -11.30
N GLN A 42 0.59 10.70 -10.58
CA GLN A 42 0.21 12.08 -10.32
C GLN A 42 0.00 12.32 -8.82
N ARG A 43 0.65 13.36 -8.27
CA ARG A 43 0.59 13.69 -6.84
C ARG A 43 -0.81 14.08 -6.35
N ASN A 44 -1.65 14.63 -7.21
CA ASN A 44 -3.02 15.04 -6.90
C ASN A 44 -4.02 13.85 -6.88
N ARG A 45 -3.61 12.64 -7.30
CA ARG A 45 -4.47 11.46 -7.40
C ARG A 45 -4.11 10.42 -6.35
N ILE A 46 -4.22 10.82 -5.08
CA ILE A 46 -3.97 9.91 -3.96
C ILE A 46 -5.26 9.11 -3.67
N THR A 47 -5.18 7.79 -3.78
CA THR A 47 -6.26 6.87 -3.41
C THR A 47 -5.79 5.99 -2.25
N TRP A 48 -6.61 5.89 -1.21
CA TRP A 48 -6.36 5.02 -0.06
C TRP A 48 -7.20 3.75 -0.18
N ILE A 49 -6.54 2.60 -0.23
CA ILE A 49 -7.20 1.30 -0.10
C ILE A 49 -7.03 0.84 1.35
N LYS A 50 -8.15 0.67 2.05
CA LYS A 50 -8.18 -0.02 3.33
C LYS A 50 -8.87 -1.38 3.15
N PRO A 51 -8.18 -2.51 3.34
CA PRO A 51 -8.88 -3.77 3.45
C PRO A 51 -9.85 -3.68 4.63
N ARG A 52 -11.10 -4.09 4.42
CA ARG A 52 -12.00 -4.34 5.55
C ARG A 52 -11.50 -5.63 6.21
N SER A 53 -11.39 -5.59 7.54
CA SER A 53 -11.15 -6.77 8.36
C SER A 53 -12.32 -7.74 8.23
#